data_AF-A0A124BVJ2-F1
#
_entry.id   AF-A0A124BVJ2-F1
#
_cell.length_a   1.000
_cell.length_b   1.000
_cell.length_c   1.000
_cell.angle_alpha   90.00
_cell.angle_beta   90.00
_cell.angle_gamma   90.00
#
_symmetry.space_group_name_H-M   'P 1'
#
loop_
_entity.id
_entity.type
_entity.pdbx_description
1 polymer ?
#
loop_
_entity_poly.entity_id
_entity_poly.type
_entity_poly.pdbx_seq_one_letter_code
_entity_poly.pdbx_strand_id
1 'polypeptide(L)'
;MLSSSMPTMLTTFQPRTGLLESPRALFSTTHLKEERQICKEGTATPQPISLKYRIPRGTWDTHMHVVEPERFPVSANAVYQPPEHTVDDAMSFESTLGIEKIVLVQPSIYGTDNSCLLEALKTLGPSRGRGVVVIDPTNIDTETLEEWHSLGVRGVRVNLKSVGKVLSEHELTETLLQHAQIVRPFGWTIQVYVSLDMVPLLEKVVPQLGVKLCIDHFGGPDLAAVEHNGESFNPYTLPGFSSLISLLRGGETYVKISAPYRLSKDEEYRDLEAMAREFLEAAPDRVIYATDWPHTRFSGVDIEPFTETCLRICAKEPGLAERVFRDNAEEMLRGI
;
A
#
# COMPACT_ATOMS: atom_id res chain seq x y z
N MET A 1 42.07 -55.33 -11.75
CA MET A 1 42.02 -56.47 -12.69
C MET A 1 40.54 -56.72 -12.96
N LEU A 2 39.93 -56.71 -14.14
CA LEU A 2 40.28 -56.65 -15.57
C LEU A 2 39.07 -55.93 -16.23
N SER A 3 39.22 -54.88 -17.04
CA SER A 3 39.60 -54.83 -18.47
C SER A 3 38.50 -55.25 -19.46
N SER A 4 38.44 -54.46 -20.55
CA SER A 4 37.92 -54.76 -21.91
C SER A 4 36.51 -54.24 -22.20
N SER A 5 36.17 -53.58 -23.32
CA SER A 5 36.88 -53.00 -24.48
C SER A 5 35.79 -52.49 -25.45
N MET A 6 35.99 -51.33 -26.09
CA MET A 6 35.23 -50.93 -27.30
C MET A 6 35.70 -51.72 -28.55
N PRO A 7 34.98 -51.67 -29.68
CA PRO A 7 35.42 -50.74 -30.73
C PRO A 7 34.34 -50.09 -31.63
N THR A 8 34.84 -49.05 -32.29
CA THR A 8 34.40 -48.10 -33.32
C THR A 8 33.85 -48.69 -34.62
N MET A 9 32.98 -47.95 -35.33
CA MET A 9 33.04 -47.82 -36.80
C MET A 9 32.61 -46.42 -37.30
N LEU A 10 33.48 -45.83 -38.10
CA LEU A 10 33.31 -44.66 -38.96
C LEU A 10 32.73 -45.09 -40.31
N THR A 11 31.95 -44.24 -40.97
CA THR A 11 31.94 -44.19 -42.45
C THR A 11 31.53 -42.81 -42.96
N THR A 12 32.42 -42.22 -43.75
CA THR A 12 32.29 -40.99 -44.53
C THR A 12 32.04 -41.33 -46.00
N PHE A 13 31.23 -40.55 -46.72
CA PHE A 13 31.30 -40.43 -48.19
C PHE A 13 30.73 -39.07 -48.65
N GLN A 14 31.52 -38.29 -49.41
CA GLN A 14 31.16 -37.03 -50.09
C GLN A 14 30.82 -37.27 -51.60
N PRO A 15 30.81 -36.27 -52.51
CA PRO A 15 29.61 -35.68 -53.11
C PRO A 15 29.52 -35.92 -54.64
N ARG A 16 28.45 -35.45 -55.30
CA ARG A 16 28.42 -35.37 -56.78
C ARG A 16 28.06 -33.95 -57.26
N THR A 17 28.95 -33.42 -58.09
CA THR A 17 28.83 -32.23 -58.91
C THR A 17 28.27 -32.57 -60.29
N GLY A 18 27.57 -31.61 -60.91
CA GLY A 18 27.16 -31.66 -62.31
C GLY A 18 26.81 -30.27 -62.83
N LEU A 19 27.73 -29.69 -63.62
CA LEU A 19 27.52 -28.64 -64.64
C LEU A 19 26.57 -29.20 -65.73
N LEU A 20 25.88 -28.49 -66.64
CA LEU A 20 26.07 -27.27 -67.44
C LEU A 20 24.68 -27.06 -68.14
N GLU A 21 24.14 -25.87 -68.39
CA GLU A 21 24.24 -25.17 -69.69
C GLU A 21 23.38 -23.88 -69.67
N SER A 22 23.88 -22.85 -70.37
CA SER A 22 23.21 -21.58 -70.69
C SER A 22 22.80 -21.61 -72.18
N PRO A 23 21.87 -20.73 -72.63
CA PRO A 23 22.38 -19.57 -73.38
C PRO A 23 21.59 -18.25 -73.24
N ARG A 24 22.35 -17.13 -73.25
CA ARG A 24 22.17 -15.82 -73.95
C ARG A 24 20.74 -15.33 -74.27
N ALA A 25 20.34 -14.06 -74.17
CA ALA A 25 20.93 -12.73 -73.97
C ALA A 25 19.75 -11.78 -73.62
N LEU A 26 19.89 -10.62 -72.97
CA LEU A 26 20.25 -9.32 -73.55
C LEU A 26 19.98 -8.29 -72.43
N PHE A 27 20.91 -7.36 -72.21
CA PHE A 27 20.65 -6.21 -71.35
C PHE A 27 19.66 -5.26 -72.03
N SER A 28 18.60 -4.88 -71.32
CA SER A 28 17.86 -3.64 -71.57
C SER A 28 17.45 -3.05 -70.23
N THR A 29 18.04 -1.90 -69.91
CA THR A 29 17.69 -1.03 -68.81
C THR A 29 16.51 -0.16 -69.21
N THR A 30 15.33 -0.43 -68.65
CA THR A 30 14.25 0.56 -68.57
C THR A 30 13.44 0.34 -67.30
N HIS A 31 13.54 1.33 -66.41
CA HIS A 31 12.59 1.72 -65.37
C HIS A 31 11.21 1.04 -65.44
N LEU A 32 10.90 0.23 -64.43
CA LEU A 32 9.56 0.12 -63.87
C LEU A 32 9.69 0.06 -62.35
N LYS A 33 9.32 1.17 -61.71
CA LYS A 33 9.00 1.26 -60.29
C LYS A 33 7.72 0.44 -60.09
N GLU A 34 7.79 -0.66 -59.36
CA GLU A 34 6.61 -1.29 -58.77
C GLU A 34 6.99 -1.97 -57.45
N GLU A 35 6.49 -1.36 -56.39
CA GLU A 35 5.93 -1.98 -55.18
C GLU A 35 6.73 -3.10 -54.51
N ARG A 36 7.58 -2.68 -53.56
CA ARG A 36 7.77 -3.43 -52.31
C ARG A 36 7.51 -2.50 -51.13
N GLN A 37 6.24 -2.29 -50.85
CA GLN A 37 5.83 -1.85 -49.52
C GLN A 37 6.01 -3.05 -48.59
N ILE A 38 7.19 -3.14 -47.99
CA ILE A 38 7.41 -3.99 -46.83
C ILE A 38 6.48 -3.43 -45.75
N CYS A 39 5.41 -4.16 -45.42
CA CYS A 39 4.70 -3.96 -44.18
C CYS A 39 5.72 -4.13 -43.05
N LYS A 40 6.24 -3.02 -42.54
CA LYS A 40 6.74 -2.98 -41.17
C LYS A 40 5.50 -3.15 -40.30
N GLU A 41 5.19 -4.40 -39.96
CA GLU A 41 4.42 -4.69 -38.77
C GLU A 41 5.17 -4.02 -37.62
N GLY A 42 4.67 -2.84 -37.23
CA GLY A 42 5.07 -2.22 -35.99
C GLY A 42 4.69 -3.21 -34.91
N THR A 43 5.67 -3.82 -34.28
CA THR A 43 5.51 -4.46 -32.99
C THR A 43 5.06 -3.36 -32.02
N ALA A 44 3.75 -3.11 -31.95
CA ALA A 44 3.17 -2.30 -30.90
C ALA A 44 3.59 -2.99 -29.60
N THR A 45 4.43 -2.32 -28.81
CA THR A 45 4.65 -2.71 -27.42
C THR A 45 3.28 -2.85 -26.78
N PRO A 46 2.95 -4.00 -26.16
CA PRO A 46 1.69 -4.15 -25.46
C PRO A 46 1.58 -3.00 -24.47
N GLN A 47 0.54 -2.16 -24.64
CA GLN A 47 0.26 -1.13 -23.65
C GLN A 47 0.06 -1.85 -22.31
N PRO A 48 0.75 -1.42 -21.24
CA PRO A 48 0.59 -2.05 -19.95
C PRO A 48 -0.88 -2.02 -19.55
N ILE A 49 -1.38 -3.15 -19.04
CA ILE A 49 -2.75 -3.25 -18.55
C ILE A 49 -2.94 -2.17 -17.48
N SER A 50 -3.99 -1.35 -17.58
CA SER A 50 -4.28 -0.32 -16.57
C SER A 50 -4.33 -0.92 -15.15
N LEU A 51 -3.84 -0.18 -14.14
CA LEU A 51 -3.85 -0.61 -12.73
C LEU A 51 -5.23 -1.09 -12.29
N LYS A 52 -6.29 -0.44 -12.79
CA LYS A 52 -7.68 -0.81 -12.58
C LYS A 52 -8.02 -2.29 -12.79
N TYR A 53 -7.33 -2.94 -13.72
CA TYR A 53 -7.58 -4.35 -14.05
C TYR A 53 -6.56 -5.29 -13.42
N ARG A 54 -5.53 -4.77 -12.75
CA ARG A 54 -4.48 -5.55 -12.07
C ARG A 54 -4.64 -5.56 -10.55
N ILE A 55 -5.23 -4.51 -9.98
CA ILE A 55 -5.57 -4.48 -8.56
C ILE A 55 -6.60 -5.59 -8.27
N PRO A 56 -6.40 -6.42 -7.22
CA PRO A 56 -7.33 -7.49 -6.88
C PRO A 56 -8.76 -6.99 -6.66
N ARG A 57 -9.75 -7.77 -7.10
CA ARG A 57 -11.16 -7.44 -6.84
C ARG A 57 -11.46 -7.48 -5.35
N GLY A 58 -12.27 -6.51 -4.91
CA GLY A 58 -12.67 -6.37 -3.51
C GLY A 58 -11.61 -5.74 -2.62
N THR A 59 -10.56 -5.14 -3.21
CA THR A 59 -9.54 -4.33 -2.53
C THR A 59 -10.17 -3.29 -1.61
N TRP A 60 -9.52 -3.07 -0.48
CA TRP A 60 -9.77 -1.96 0.43
C TRP A 60 -8.66 -0.93 0.30
N ASP A 61 -9.00 0.33 0.04
CA ASP A 61 -8.12 1.42 0.44
C ASP A 61 -8.27 1.62 1.96
N THR A 62 -7.22 1.31 2.72
CA THR A 62 -7.30 1.32 4.19
C THR A 62 -7.01 2.67 4.85
N HIS A 63 -6.79 3.75 4.11
CA HIS A 63 -6.57 5.08 4.69
C HIS A 63 -6.94 6.18 3.72
N MET A 64 -8.12 6.75 3.91
CA MET A 64 -8.56 7.96 3.21
C MET A 64 -9.16 8.96 4.19
N HIS A 65 -9.19 10.23 3.81
CA HIS A 65 -9.87 11.28 4.55
C HIS A 65 -10.94 11.92 3.69
N VAL A 66 -12.04 12.34 4.32
CA VAL A 66 -13.00 13.27 3.72
C VAL A 66 -12.97 14.57 4.51
N VAL A 67 -13.17 15.68 3.81
CA VAL A 67 -13.04 17.03 4.33
C VAL A 67 -14.09 17.92 3.69
N GLU A 68 -15.00 18.47 4.47
CA GLU A 68 -16.05 19.41 4.03
C GLU A 68 -16.14 20.59 5.02
N PRO A 69 -15.14 21.51 5.02
CA PRO A 69 -14.97 22.52 6.07
C PRO A 69 -16.07 23.59 6.10
N GLU A 70 -16.85 23.75 5.01
CA GLU A 70 -18.01 24.64 4.98
C GLU A 70 -19.20 24.06 5.78
N ARG A 71 -19.31 22.72 5.83
CA ARG A 71 -20.41 22.01 6.49
C ARG A 71 -20.05 21.57 7.91
N PHE A 72 -18.79 21.19 8.12
CA PHE A 72 -18.27 20.71 9.41
C PHE A 72 -17.15 21.63 9.91
N PRO A 73 -17.29 22.25 11.09
CA PRO A 73 -16.28 23.15 11.61
C PRO A 73 -14.92 22.49 11.79
N VAL A 74 -13.88 23.12 11.28
CA VAL A 74 -12.49 22.75 11.57
C VAL A 74 -12.18 23.07 13.03
N SER A 75 -11.46 22.17 13.70
CA SER A 75 -11.02 22.33 15.09
C SER A 75 -10.17 23.60 15.25
N ALA A 76 -10.33 24.29 16.38
CA ALA A 76 -9.49 25.44 16.73
C ALA A 76 -7.98 25.09 16.82
N ASN A 77 -7.65 23.82 17.02
CA ASN A 77 -6.26 23.32 17.08
C ASN A 77 -5.75 22.78 15.73
N ALA A 78 -6.50 22.95 14.64
CA ALA A 78 -6.08 22.47 13.33
C ALA A 78 -4.80 23.19 12.87
N VAL A 79 -3.82 22.40 12.41
CA VAL A 79 -2.51 22.91 11.97
C VAL A 79 -2.49 23.40 10.52
N TYR A 80 -3.62 23.27 9.81
CA TYR A 80 -3.81 23.76 8.44
C TYR A 80 -5.30 23.89 8.11
N GLN A 81 -5.62 24.72 7.10
CA GLN A 81 -6.95 24.78 6.49
C GLN A 81 -6.98 23.89 5.24
N PRO A 82 -7.80 22.84 5.20
CA PRO A 82 -7.92 21.96 4.05
C PRO A 82 -8.85 22.56 2.97
N PRO A 83 -8.63 22.25 1.68
CA PRO A 83 -9.69 22.35 0.67
C PRO A 83 -10.75 21.25 0.88
N GLU A 84 -11.91 21.41 0.23
CA GLU A 84 -12.98 20.40 0.24
C GLU A 84 -12.61 19.16 -0.58
N HIS A 85 -12.94 18.00 -0.02
CA HIS A 85 -12.73 16.66 -0.54
C HIS A 85 -13.84 15.75 -0.02
N THR A 86 -14.91 15.61 -0.81
CA THR A 86 -16.12 14.89 -0.42
C THR A 86 -15.94 13.37 -0.54
N VAL A 87 -16.90 12.61 -0.01
CA VAL A 87 -16.96 11.16 -0.24
C VAL A 87 -17.17 10.79 -1.71
N ASP A 88 -17.87 11.64 -2.48
CA ASP A 88 -18.07 11.42 -3.92
C ASP A 88 -16.77 11.65 -4.70
N ASP A 89 -15.95 12.63 -4.28
CA ASP A 89 -14.61 12.83 -4.83
C ASP A 89 -13.71 11.63 -4.53
N ALA A 90 -13.75 11.12 -3.29
CA ALA A 90 -13.00 9.93 -2.88
C ALA A 90 -13.38 8.72 -3.75
N MET A 91 -14.68 8.46 -3.92
CA MET A 91 -15.15 7.34 -4.74
C MET A 91 -14.85 7.54 -6.23
N SER A 92 -14.87 8.78 -6.72
CA SER A 92 -14.48 9.10 -8.10
C SER A 92 -13.00 8.79 -8.32
N PHE A 93 -12.15 9.15 -7.36
CA PHE A 93 -10.73 8.79 -7.36
C PHE A 93 -10.53 7.27 -7.32
N GLU A 94 -11.12 6.55 -6.37
CA GLU A 94 -10.97 5.09 -6.27
C GLU A 94 -11.45 4.35 -7.53
N SER A 95 -12.43 4.92 -8.25
CA SER A 95 -12.93 4.34 -9.50
C SER A 95 -11.89 4.31 -10.64
N THR A 96 -10.87 5.18 -10.59
CA THR A 96 -9.73 5.17 -11.52
C THR A 96 -8.81 3.97 -11.26
N LEU A 97 -8.68 3.58 -9.99
CA LEU A 97 -7.92 2.41 -9.53
C LEU A 97 -8.76 1.12 -9.52
N GLY A 98 -10.08 1.21 -9.70
CA GLY A 98 -10.97 0.03 -9.64
C GLY A 98 -11.23 -0.47 -8.22
N ILE A 99 -11.02 0.37 -7.21
CA ILE A 99 -11.27 0.06 -5.81
C ILE A 99 -12.69 0.52 -5.45
N GLU A 100 -13.41 -0.30 -4.70
CA GLU A 100 -14.84 -0.08 -4.39
C GLU A 100 -15.12 0.07 -2.89
N LYS A 101 -14.13 -0.28 -2.05
CA LYS A 101 -14.23 -0.30 -0.60
C LYS A 101 -13.15 0.58 0.01
N ILE A 102 -13.52 1.42 0.97
CA ILE A 102 -12.63 2.40 1.58
C ILE A 102 -12.75 2.43 3.10
N VAL A 103 -11.65 2.74 3.76
CA VAL A 103 -11.60 3.04 5.19
C VAL A 103 -11.38 4.54 5.35
N LEU A 104 -12.42 5.23 5.81
CA LEU A 104 -12.34 6.63 6.20
C LEU A 104 -11.68 6.73 7.57
N VAL A 105 -10.60 7.49 7.64
CA VAL A 105 -9.84 7.77 8.85
C VAL A 105 -10.08 9.21 9.22
N GLN A 106 -10.42 9.48 10.49
CA GLN A 106 -10.64 10.82 10.97
C GLN A 106 -9.35 11.67 10.85
N PRO A 107 -9.37 12.78 10.08
CA PRO A 107 -8.22 13.65 9.95
C PRO A 107 -8.10 14.58 11.17
N SER A 108 -6.87 14.94 11.55
CA SER A 108 -6.61 15.69 12.79
C SER A 108 -7.22 17.10 12.82
N ILE A 109 -7.57 17.65 11.66
CA ILE A 109 -8.22 18.96 11.50
C ILE A 109 -9.59 19.04 12.19
N TYR A 110 -10.29 17.91 12.36
CA TYR A 110 -11.60 17.87 13.00
C TYR A 110 -11.53 17.45 14.47
N GLY A 111 -10.34 17.10 14.97
CA GLY A 111 -10.17 16.60 16.33
C GLY A 111 -11.06 15.37 16.58
N THR A 112 -11.87 15.43 17.64
CA THR A 112 -12.82 14.39 18.05
C THR A 112 -14.21 14.52 17.43
N ASP A 113 -14.46 15.55 16.61
CA ASP A 113 -15.73 15.68 15.88
C ASP A 113 -15.70 14.79 14.63
N ASN A 114 -16.25 13.59 14.75
CA ASN A 114 -16.27 12.60 13.66
C ASN A 114 -17.43 12.79 12.68
N SER A 115 -18.21 13.88 12.78
CA SER A 115 -19.48 14.02 12.05
C SER A 115 -19.33 13.91 10.52
N CYS A 116 -18.29 14.52 9.93
CA CYS A 116 -18.01 14.43 8.50
C CYS A 116 -17.77 12.97 8.05
N LEU A 117 -16.92 12.25 8.79
CA LEU A 117 -16.63 10.84 8.54
C LEU A 117 -17.89 9.97 8.69
N LEU A 118 -18.67 10.19 9.74
CA LEU A 118 -19.88 9.40 10.02
C LEU A 118 -20.97 9.63 8.97
N GLU A 119 -21.11 10.85 8.46
CA GLU A 119 -22.04 11.14 7.37
C GLU A 119 -21.60 10.45 6.07
N ALA A 120 -20.31 10.50 5.74
CA ALA A 120 -19.78 9.77 4.59
C ALA A 120 -20.01 8.25 4.71
N LEU A 121 -19.90 7.67 5.91
CA LEU A 121 -20.23 6.26 6.14
C LEU A 121 -21.70 5.93 5.91
N LYS A 122 -22.63 6.84 6.27
CA LYS A 122 -24.07 6.67 5.97
C LYS A 122 -24.31 6.57 4.47
N THR A 123 -23.58 7.35 3.67
CA THR A 123 -23.66 7.32 2.20
C THR A 123 -23.08 6.04 1.61
N LEU A 124 -21.93 5.58 2.11
CA LEU A 124 -21.24 4.39 1.59
C LEU A 124 -21.92 3.07 1.98
N GLY A 125 -22.42 3.01 3.21
CA GLY A 125 -22.91 1.79 3.84
C GLY A 125 -21.80 0.80 4.22
N PRO A 126 -22.06 -0.12 5.17
CA PRO A 126 -21.03 -1.01 5.72
C PRO A 126 -20.59 -2.14 4.77
N SER A 127 -21.11 -2.24 3.55
CA SER A 127 -20.53 -3.15 2.54
C SER A 127 -19.31 -2.54 1.83
N ARG A 128 -19.21 -1.20 1.82
CA ARG A 128 -18.20 -0.43 1.08
C ARG A 128 -17.39 0.52 1.95
N GLY A 129 -17.96 1.01 3.05
CA GLY A 129 -17.31 1.94 3.97
C GLY A 129 -16.95 1.30 5.31
N ARG A 130 -15.77 1.64 5.82
CA ARG A 130 -15.35 1.41 7.21
C ARG A 130 -14.80 2.71 7.80
N GLY A 131 -14.92 2.87 9.10
CA GLY A 131 -14.45 4.07 9.81
C GLY A 131 -13.38 3.79 10.84
N VAL A 132 -12.42 4.71 10.94
CA VAL A 132 -11.51 4.85 12.08
C VAL A 132 -11.69 6.25 12.66
N VAL A 133 -12.33 6.34 13.82
CA VAL A 133 -12.70 7.60 14.48
C VAL A 133 -11.62 8.09 15.44
N VAL A 134 -11.69 9.34 15.89
CA VAL A 134 -10.91 9.81 17.06
C VAL A 134 -11.88 10.00 18.22
N ILE A 135 -11.53 9.50 19.40
CA ILE A 135 -12.35 9.61 20.61
C ILE A 135 -11.62 10.37 21.70
N ASP A 136 -12.39 10.95 22.61
CA ASP A 136 -11.92 11.30 23.95
C ASP A 136 -12.30 10.14 24.89
N PRO A 137 -11.34 9.34 25.40
CA PRO A 137 -11.64 8.23 26.29
C PRO A 137 -12.38 8.62 27.58
N THR A 138 -12.36 9.90 27.96
CA THR A 138 -13.04 10.41 29.15
C THR A 138 -14.46 10.92 28.88
N ASN A 139 -14.82 11.07 27.60
CA ASN A 139 -16.08 11.69 27.17
C ASN A 139 -16.66 10.96 25.94
N ILE A 140 -16.83 9.65 26.06
CA ILE A 140 -17.48 8.82 25.07
C ILE A 140 -18.32 7.76 25.78
N ASP A 141 -19.57 7.59 25.34
CA ASP A 141 -20.49 6.60 25.90
C ASP A 141 -20.66 5.39 24.96
N THR A 142 -21.15 4.29 25.53
CA THR A 142 -21.31 3.01 24.82
C THR A 142 -22.38 3.08 23.72
N GLU A 143 -23.46 3.85 23.90
CA GLU A 143 -24.56 3.95 22.93
C GLU A 143 -24.06 4.63 21.63
N THR A 144 -23.28 5.69 21.77
CA THR A 144 -22.58 6.35 20.66
C THR A 144 -21.66 5.37 19.92
N LEU A 145 -20.90 4.54 20.65
CA LEU A 145 -20.01 3.55 20.04
C LEU A 145 -20.77 2.43 19.30
N GLU A 146 -21.92 2.00 19.84
CA GLU A 146 -22.81 1.04 19.19
C GLU A 146 -23.41 1.61 17.90
N GLU A 147 -23.86 2.87 17.90
CA GLU A 147 -24.32 3.56 16.70
C GLU A 147 -23.19 3.59 15.65
N TRP A 148 -22.00 4.04 16.03
CA TRP A 148 -20.85 4.11 15.13
C TRP A 148 -20.44 2.72 14.60
N HIS A 149 -20.51 1.69 15.44
CA HIS A 149 -20.29 0.31 15.01
C HIS A 149 -21.27 -0.11 13.92
N SER A 150 -22.56 0.23 14.08
CA SER A 150 -23.60 -0.08 13.09
C SER A 150 -23.38 0.64 11.75
N LEU A 151 -22.82 1.86 11.78
CA LEU A 151 -22.44 2.63 10.60
C LEU A 151 -21.20 2.08 9.89
N GLY A 152 -20.43 1.21 10.54
CA GLY A 152 -19.23 0.58 9.97
C GLY A 152 -17.92 1.04 10.59
N VAL A 153 -17.92 1.78 11.70
CA VAL A 153 -16.68 2.08 12.44
C VAL A 153 -16.08 0.79 12.99
N ARG A 154 -14.78 0.61 12.80
CA ARG A 154 -14.02 -0.59 13.21
C ARG A 154 -12.68 -0.24 13.86
N GLY A 155 -12.45 1.02 14.20
CA GLY A 155 -11.23 1.41 14.87
C GLY A 155 -11.26 2.82 15.45
N VAL A 156 -10.24 3.09 16.26
CA VAL A 156 -9.93 4.42 16.79
C VAL A 156 -8.51 4.82 16.41
N ARG A 157 -8.25 6.12 16.25
CA ARG A 157 -6.94 6.65 15.87
C ARG A 157 -6.27 7.38 17.02
N VAL A 158 -4.99 7.07 17.25
CA VAL A 158 -4.06 7.83 18.08
C VAL A 158 -2.96 8.40 17.19
N ASN A 159 -3.03 9.70 16.88
CA ASN A 159 -2.09 10.38 15.99
C ASN A 159 -1.15 11.29 16.78
N LEU A 160 0.13 10.93 16.85
CA LEU A 160 1.17 11.72 17.51
C LEU A 160 2.07 12.44 16.50
N LYS A 161 2.36 11.78 15.38
CA LYS A 161 3.29 12.29 14.35
C LYS A 161 2.77 13.55 13.65
N SER A 162 1.53 13.56 13.17
CA SER A 162 1.02 14.70 12.37
C SER A 162 0.86 15.99 13.18
N VAL A 163 0.68 15.85 14.49
CA VAL A 163 0.50 16.96 15.45
C VAL A 163 1.79 17.31 16.18
N GLY A 164 2.92 16.65 15.86
CA GLY A 164 4.22 16.91 16.47
C GLY A 164 4.28 16.61 17.97
N LYS A 165 3.44 15.68 18.46
CA LYS A 165 3.39 15.32 19.89
C LYS A 165 4.36 14.18 20.15
N VAL A 166 5.22 14.35 21.14
CA VAL A 166 6.07 13.27 21.67
C VAL A 166 5.58 12.99 23.09
N LEU A 167 5.11 11.77 23.30
CA LEU A 167 4.69 11.29 24.62
C LEU A 167 5.85 10.57 25.31
N SER A 168 5.91 10.69 26.63
CA SER A 168 6.69 9.77 27.44
C SER A 168 6.14 8.33 27.33
N GLU A 169 6.96 7.35 27.69
CA GLU A 169 6.55 5.93 27.70
C GLU A 169 5.29 5.71 28.53
N HIS A 170 5.19 6.37 29.68
CA HIS A 170 4.03 6.27 30.58
C HIS A 170 2.77 6.85 29.92
N GLU A 171 2.83 8.07 29.38
CA GLU A 171 1.69 8.71 28.73
C GLU A 171 1.20 7.92 27.50
N LEU A 172 2.12 7.39 26.69
CA LEU A 172 1.77 6.55 25.54
C LEU A 172 1.07 5.26 25.99
N THR A 173 1.60 4.61 27.03
CA THR A 173 1.04 3.39 27.60
C THR A 173 -0.37 3.63 28.12
N GLU A 174 -0.56 4.67 28.94
CA GLU A 174 -1.88 5.03 29.48
C GLU A 174 -2.87 5.37 28.37
N THR A 175 -2.45 6.17 27.38
CA THR A 175 -3.29 6.52 26.23
C THR A 175 -3.78 5.27 25.52
N LEU A 176 -2.89 4.34 25.16
CA LEU A 176 -3.28 3.14 24.41
C LEU A 176 -4.13 2.17 25.24
N LEU A 177 -3.85 2.02 26.54
CA LEU A 177 -4.66 1.19 27.43
C LEU A 177 -6.09 1.72 27.60
N GLN A 178 -6.25 3.05 27.73
CA GLN A 178 -7.58 3.68 27.81
C GLN A 178 -8.39 3.46 26.53
N HIS A 179 -7.77 3.66 25.37
CA HIS A 179 -8.42 3.38 24.08
C HIS A 179 -8.77 1.89 23.95
N ALA A 180 -7.83 1.00 24.29
CA ALA A 180 -8.06 -0.44 24.23
C ALA A 180 -9.22 -0.89 25.12
N GLN A 181 -9.33 -0.34 26.33
CA GLN A 181 -10.44 -0.65 27.23
C GLN A 181 -11.80 -0.35 26.62
N ILE A 182 -11.92 0.77 25.90
CA ILE A 182 -13.17 1.22 25.29
C ILE A 182 -13.54 0.38 24.07
N VAL A 183 -12.55 0.05 23.24
CA VAL A 183 -12.81 -0.51 21.90
C VAL A 183 -12.79 -2.04 21.87
N ARG A 184 -12.25 -2.68 22.91
CA ARG A 184 -12.18 -4.15 23.03
C ARG A 184 -13.54 -4.85 22.91
N PRO A 185 -14.65 -4.38 23.53
CA PRO A 185 -15.96 -5.02 23.38
C PRO A 185 -16.51 -5.04 21.95
N PHE A 186 -15.95 -4.23 21.05
CA PHE A 186 -16.38 -4.15 19.65
C PHE A 186 -15.41 -4.86 18.69
N GLY A 187 -14.28 -5.36 19.18
CA GLY A 187 -13.21 -5.96 18.37
C GLY A 187 -12.51 -4.95 17.45
N TRP A 188 -12.61 -3.67 17.79
CA TRP A 188 -12.06 -2.58 16.99
C TRP A 188 -10.54 -2.52 17.09
N THR A 189 -9.90 -2.06 16.01
CA THR A 189 -8.45 -1.88 15.90
C THR A 189 -8.04 -0.49 16.39
N ILE A 190 -6.91 -0.39 17.09
CA ILE A 190 -6.28 0.91 17.37
C ILE A 190 -5.31 1.22 16.23
N GLN A 191 -5.54 2.31 15.51
CA GLN A 191 -4.61 2.83 14.52
C GLN A 191 -3.68 3.86 15.18
N VAL A 192 -2.37 3.70 15.02
CA VAL A 192 -1.35 4.60 15.57
C VAL A 192 -0.51 5.22 14.47
N TYR A 193 -0.30 6.54 14.56
CA TYR A 193 0.69 7.23 13.76
C TYR A 193 1.74 7.89 14.66
N VAL A 194 2.91 7.25 14.73
CA VAL A 194 4.08 7.67 15.51
C VAL A 194 5.31 7.73 14.60
N SER A 195 6.42 8.29 15.09
CA SER A 195 7.72 8.16 14.42
C SER A 195 8.31 6.77 14.69
N LEU A 196 9.09 6.26 13.74
CA LEU A 196 9.63 4.89 13.80
C LEU A 196 10.48 4.64 15.05
N ASP A 197 11.21 5.66 15.52
CA ASP A 197 12.04 5.62 16.73
C ASP A 197 11.21 5.46 18.03
N MET A 198 9.90 5.72 18.01
CA MET A 198 8.99 5.47 19.13
C MET A 198 8.40 4.07 19.12
N VAL A 199 8.53 3.29 18.04
CA VAL A 199 7.99 1.93 17.93
C VAL A 199 8.49 0.96 19.03
N PRO A 200 9.73 1.04 19.54
CA PRO A 200 10.16 0.24 20.69
C PRO A 200 9.29 0.43 21.95
N LEU A 201 8.63 1.58 22.11
CA LEU A 201 7.69 1.81 23.21
C LEU A 201 6.38 1.03 23.00
N LEU A 202 5.95 0.88 21.74
CA LEU A 202 4.76 0.09 21.40
C LEU A 202 4.96 -1.41 21.71
N GLU A 203 6.18 -1.93 21.48
CA GLU A 203 6.54 -3.32 21.78
C GLU A 203 6.27 -3.71 23.24
N LYS A 204 6.39 -2.76 24.17
CA LYS A 204 6.14 -2.98 25.60
C LYS A 204 4.65 -3.06 25.96
N VAL A 205 3.81 -2.32 25.25
CA VAL A 205 2.39 -2.14 25.60
C VAL A 205 1.45 -3.02 24.78
N VAL A 206 1.78 -3.33 23.52
CA VAL A 206 0.93 -4.15 22.63
C VAL A 206 0.42 -5.45 23.27
N PRO A 207 1.26 -6.24 23.98
CA PRO A 207 0.80 -7.47 24.64
C PRO A 207 -0.30 -7.26 25.69
N GLN A 208 -0.46 -6.03 26.21
CA GLN A 208 -1.41 -5.67 27.25
C GLN A 208 -2.74 -5.14 26.68
N LEU A 209 -2.78 -4.77 25.40
CA LEU A 209 -3.94 -4.11 24.80
C LEU A 209 -5.13 -5.06 24.63
N GLY A 210 -4.89 -6.32 24.28
CA GLY A 210 -5.96 -7.29 23.98
C GLY A 210 -6.86 -6.85 22.81
N VAL A 211 -6.33 -6.01 21.91
CA VAL A 211 -6.92 -5.56 20.65
C VAL A 211 -5.82 -5.47 19.61
N LYS A 212 -6.19 -5.52 18.33
CA LYS A 212 -5.25 -5.35 17.22
C LYS A 212 -4.72 -3.91 17.19
N LEU A 213 -3.47 -3.76 16.77
CA LEU A 213 -2.84 -2.48 16.49
C LEU A 213 -2.57 -2.35 14.99
N CYS A 214 -2.79 -1.18 14.40
CA CYS A 214 -2.38 -0.86 13.03
C CYS A 214 -1.43 0.34 13.04
N ILE A 215 -0.20 0.15 12.59
CA ILE A 215 0.82 1.19 12.49
C ILE A 215 0.73 1.85 11.11
N ASP A 216 0.46 3.15 11.09
CA ASP A 216 0.31 3.92 9.86
C ASP A 216 1.64 4.16 9.12
N HIS A 217 1.55 4.29 7.80
CA HIS A 217 2.58 4.83 6.90
C HIS A 217 4.00 4.26 7.13
N PHE A 218 4.18 2.95 6.95
CA PHE A 218 5.46 2.23 7.15
C PHE A 218 6.06 2.37 8.56
N GLY A 219 5.30 2.85 9.55
CA GLY A 219 5.82 3.19 10.88
C GLY A 219 6.43 4.59 10.99
N GLY A 220 6.19 5.47 10.02
CA GLY A 220 6.69 6.84 10.03
C GLY A 220 8.22 6.95 10.10
N PRO A 221 8.96 6.27 9.21
CA PRO A 221 10.41 6.36 9.15
C PRO A 221 10.88 7.79 8.84
N ASP A 222 12.07 8.15 9.33
CA ASP A 222 12.79 9.31 8.83
C ASP A 222 13.80 8.85 7.77
N LEU A 223 13.45 9.06 6.50
CA LEU A 223 14.30 8.72 5.35
C LEU A 223 15.01 9.96 4.78
N ALA A 224 14.91 11.12 5.43
CA ALA A 224 15.41 12.37 4.86
C ALA A 224 16.93 12.39 4.67
N ALA A 225 17.65 11.59 5.46
CA ALA A 225 19.11 11.44 5.46
C ALA A 225 19.60 10.18 4.70
N VAL A 226 18.71 9.40 4.10
CA VAL A 226 19.10 8.23 3.31
C VAL A 226 19.67 8.71 1.98
N GLU A 227 20.93 8.36 1.70
CA GLU A 227 21.57 8.65 0.42
C GLU A 227 21.23 7.56 -0.60
N HIS A 228 20.63 7.95 -1.73
CA HIS A 228 20.33 7.04 -2.84
C HIS A 228 21.45 7.10 -3.89
N ASN A 229 22.65 6.68 -3.49
CA ASN A 229 23.86 6.71 -4.34
C ASN A 229 24.04 5.44 -5.20
N GLY A 230 23.01 4.58 -5.28
CA GLY A 230 23.06 3.29 -5.97
C GLY A 230 23.43 2.10 -5.08
N GLU A 231 23.76 2.32 -3.80
CA GLU A 231 23.90 1.25 -2.82
C GLU A 231 22.53 0.73 -2.33
N SER A 232 22.49 -0.53 -1.91
CA SER A 232 21.28 -1.13 -1.35
C SER A 232 20.99 -0.53 0.02
N PHE A 233 19.82 0.10 0.17
CA PHE A 233 19.34 0.57 1.45
C PHE A 233 19.06 -0.60 2.40
N ASN A 234 19.56 -0.52 3.63
CA ASN A 234 19.27 -1.48 4.70
C ASN A 234 18.34 -0.83 5.74
N PRO A 235 17.05 -1.24 5.81
CA PRO A 235 16.08 -0.61 6.71
C PRO A 235 16.36 -0.87 8.20
N TYR A 236 17.13 -1.91 8.56
CA TYR A 236 17.52 -2.18 9.95
C TYR A 236 18.49 -1.14 10.52
N THR A 237 19.01 -0.22 9.69
CA THR A 237 19.76 0.94 10.16
C THR A 237 18.87 2.02 10.79
N LEU A 238 17.57 2.00 10.49
CA LEU A 238 16.61 2.95 11.05
C LEU A 238 16.28 2.61 12.51
N PRO A 239 16.34 3.58 13.44
CA PRO A 239 15.91 3.38 14.82
C PRO A 239 14.45 2.91 14.88
N GLY A 240 14.21 1.79 15.56
CA GLY A 240 12.88 1.21 15.76
C GLY A 240 12.40 0.25 14.67
N PHE A 241 13.10 0.12 13.54
CA PHE A 241 12.71 -0.83 12.48
C PHE A 241 12.67 -2.28 12.97
N SER A 242 13.69 -2.71 13.72
CA SER A 242 13.71 -4.06 14.29
C SER A 242 12.52 -4.33 15.22
N SER A 243 12.11 -3.34 16.03
CA SER A 243 10.93 -3.46 16.89
C SER A 243 9.63 -3.52 16.08
N LEU A 244 9.54 -2.81 14.96
CA LEU A 244 8.40 -2.94 14.04
C LEU A 244 8.30 -4.37 13.49
N ILE A 245 9.42 -4.96 13.05
CA ILE A 245 9.45 -6.36 12.61
C ILE A 245 9.06 -7.33 13.73
N SER A 246 9.55 -7.12 14.96
CA SER A 246 9.15 -7.93 16.12
C SER A 246 7.65 -7.85 16.41
N LEU A 247 7.07 -6.65 16.35
CA LEU A 247 5.63 -6.43 16.54
C LEU A 247 4.77 -7.15 15.50
N LEU A 248 5.18 -7.07 14.22
CA LEU A 248 4.49 -7.76 13.13
C LEU A 248 4.51 -9.28 13.32
N ARG A 249 5.66 -9.86 13.68
CA ARG A 249 5.80 -11.29 14.01
C ARG A 249 4.98 -11.70 15.23
N GLY A 250 4.67 -10.76 16.12
CA GLY A 250 3.81 -10.97 17.27
C GLY A 250 2.34 -11.24 16.92
N GLY A 251 1.91 -10.97 15.68
CA GLY A 251 0.62 -11.41 15.15
C GLY A 251 -0.59 -10.53 15.47
N GLU A 252 -0.49 -9.59 16.42
CA GLU A 252 -1.57 -8.63 16.74
C GLU A 252 -1.36 -7.24 16.13
N THR A 253 -0.23 -7.02 15.47
CA THR A 253 0.12 -5.73 14.84
C THR A 253 0.08 -5.85 13.33
N TYR A 254 -0.55 -4.86 12.70
CA TYR A 254 -0.57 -4.62 11.26
C TYR A 254 0.28 -3.39 10.94
N VAL A 255 0.83 -3.34 9.73
CA VAL A 255 1.47 -2.14 9.18
C VAL A 255 0.82 -1.74 7.87
N LYS A 256 0.63 -0.44 7.71
CA LYS A 256 0.05 0.14 6.50
C LYS A 256 1.12 0.69 5.57
N ILE A 257 1.23 0.12 4.38
CA ILE A 257 2.08 0.65 3.31
C ILE A 257 1.28 1.72 2.55
N SER A 258 1.63 2.98 2.77
CA SER A 258 0.84 4.14 2.32
C SER A 258 1.64 5.43 2.38
N ALA A 259 1.08 6.50 1.81
CA ALA A 259 1.61 7.86 1.87
C ALA A 259 3.10 8.01 1.50
N PRO A 260 3.58 7.39 0.40
CA PRO A 260 5.01 7.34 0.06
C PRO A 260 5.64 8.73 -0.08
N TYR A 261 4.88 9.69 -0.62
CA TYR A 261 5.27 11.09 -0.83
C TYR A 261 5.55 11.86 0.47
N ARG A 262 5.11 11.33 1.63
CA ARG A 262 5.45 11.89 2.95
C ARG A 262 6.79 11.38 3.48
N LEU A 263 7.25 10.24 2.97
CA LEU A 263 8.30 9.43 3.58
C LEU A 263 9.58 9.44 2.76
N SER A 264 9.47 9.19 1.46
CA SER A 264 10.62 9.00 0.57
C SER A 264 10.81 10.18 -0.38
N LYS A 265 12.08 10.47 -0.67
CA LYS A 265 12.49 11.39 -1.75
C LYS A 265 12.93 10.64 -3.00
N ASP A 266 12.99 9.30 -2.95
CA ASP A 266 13.33 8.46 -4.08
C ASP A 266 12.10 8.24 -4.96
N GLU A 267 12.13 8.76 -6.18
CA GLU A 267 11.02 8.65 -7.14
C GLU A 267 10.72 7.18 -7.52
N GLU A 268 11.70 6.29 -7.36
CA GLU A 268 11.55 4.85 -7.59
C GLU A 268 11.13 4.07 -6.33
N TYR A 269 11.01 4.75 -5.17
CA TYR A 269 10.63 4.16 -3.88
C TYR A 269 11.48 2.96 -3.44
N ARG A 270 12.79 2.93 -3.76
CA ARG A 270 13.65 1.76 -3.47
C ARG A 270 13.82 1.52 -1.98
N ASP A 271 13.81 2.59 -1.18
CA ASP A 271 13.81 2.54 0.29
C ASP A 271 12.55 1.90 0.85
N LEU A 272 11.37 2.35 0.42
CA LEU A 272 10.08 1.82 0.84
C LEU A 272 9.88 0.39 0.32
N GLU A 273 10.37 0.07 -0.88
CA GLU A 273 10.38 -1.30 -1.38
C GLU A 273 11.21 -2.22 -0.49
N ALA A 274 12.41 -1.80 -0.06
CA ALA A 274 13.24 -2.59 0.85
C ALA A 274 12.51 -2.82 2.20
N MET A 275 11.87 -1.79 2.77
CA MET A 275 11.07 -1.94 3.99
C MET A 275 9.87 -2.88 3.80
N ALA A 276 9.09 -2.71 2.72
CA ALA A 276 7.92 -3.53 2.44
C ALA A 276 8.29 -5.01 2.25
N ARG A 277 9.44 -5.30 1.64
CA ARG A 277 9.94 -6.67 1.48
C ARG A 277 10.18 -7.35 2.83
N GLU A 278 10.84 -6.65 3.75
CA GLU A 278 11.05 -7.16 5.12
C GLU A 278 9.74 -7.38 5.86
N PHE A 279 8.76 -6.49 5.70
CA PHE A 279 7.43 -6.67 6.31
C PHE A 279 6.73 -7.92 5.79
N LEU A 280 6.72 -8.11 4.47
CA LEU A 280 6.06 -9.24 3.82
C LEU A 280 6.79 -10.57 4.09
N GLU A 281 8.11 -10.55 4.23
CA GLU A 281 8.87 -11.73 4.67
C GLU A 281 8.59 -12.09 6.13
N ALA A 282 8.45 -11.09 7.00
CA ALA A 282 8.23 -11.30 8.42
C ALA A 282 6.79 -11.70 8.78
N ALA A 283 5.79 -11.08 8.15
CA ALA A 283 4.37 -11.26 8.46
C ALA A 283 3.48 -10.87 7.26
N PRO A 284 3.38 -11.72 6.21
CA PRO A 284 2.63 -11.41 4.99
C PRO A 284 1.12 -11.22 5.22
N ASP A 285 0.60 -11.73 6.33
CA ASP A 285 -0.77 -11.60 6.81
C ASP A 285 -1.03 -10.33 7.65
N ARG A 286 -0.02 -9.46 7.79
CA ARG A 286 -0.07 -8.22 8.61
C ARG A 286 0.26 -6.94 7.85
N VAL A 287 0.42 -7.01 6.54
CA VAL A 287 0.68 -5.83 5.69
C VAL A 287 -0.60 -5.45 4.95
N ILE A 288 -0.98 -4.17 5.00
CA ILE A 288 -2.17 -3.64 4.31
C ILE A 288 -1.83 -2.40 3.47
N TYR A 289 -2.54 -2.21 2.37
CA TYR A 289 -2.35 -1.11 1.42
C TYR A 289 -3.29 0.08 1.67
N ALA A 290 -2.83 1.30 1.38
CA ALA A 290 -3.67 2.50 1.26
C ALA A 290 -3.03 3.60 0.41
N THR A 291 -3.87 4.48 -0.18
CA THR A 291 -3.39 5.64 -0.96
C THR A 291 -3.03 6.84 -0.09
N ASP A 292 -3.71 7.02 1.06
CA ASP A 292 -3.69 8.26 1.86
C ASP A 292 -4.33 9.47 1.16
N TRP A 293 -5.29 9.23 0.26
CA TRP A 293 -6.10 10.28 -0.36
C TRP A 293 -6.83 11.12 0.73
N PRO A 294 -6.95 12.46 0.59
CA PRO A 294 -6.67 13.31 -0.56
C PRO A 294 -5.24 13.87 -0.57
N HIS A 295 -4.31 13.16 0.05
CA HIS A 295 -2.91 13.56 0.16
C HIS A 295 -2.71 14.87 0.92
N THR A 296 -3.38 15.00 2.05
CA THR A 296 -3.46 16.23 2.84
C THR A 296 -2.10 16.92 3.02
N ARG A 297 -2.06 18.23 2.73
CA ARG A 297 -0.86 19.11 2.72
C ARG A 297 0.09 18.92 1.52
N PHE A 298 -0.26 18.06 0.58
CA PHE A 298 0.47 17.86 -0.67
C PHE A 298 -0.48 18.07 -1.84
N SER A 299 0.06 18.46 -3.00
CA SER A 299 -0.71 18.70 -4.22
C SER A 299 -0.04 18.00 -5.39
N GLY A 300 -0.84 17.62 -6.40
CA GLY A 300 -0.34 16.97 -7.61
C GLY A 300 0.28 15.59 -7.38
N VAL A 301 -0.05 14.93 -6.26
CA VAL A 301 0.43 13.58 -5.96
C VAL A 301 -0.24 12.58 -6.91
N ASP A 302 0.59 11.86 -7.65
CA ASP A 302 0.19 10.66 -8.39
C ASP A 302 0.54 9.41 -7.58
N ILE A 303 -0.48 8.64 -7.18
CA ILE A 303 -0.30 7.43 -6.37
C ILE A 303 -0.05 6.18 -7.23
N GLU A 304 -0.27 6.24 -8.55
CA GLU A 304 -0.17 5.08 -9.44
C GLU A 304 1.23 4.43 -9.40
N PRO A 305 2.35 5.17 -9.44
CA PRO A 305 3.69 4.57 -9.40
C PRO A 305 3.97 3.78 -8.11
N PHE A 306 3.44 4.25 -6.97
CA PHE A 306 3.56 3.53 -5.70
C PHE A 306 2.69 2.28 -5.67
N THR A 307 1.48 2.38 -6.21
CA THR A 307 0.54 1.25 -6.32
C THR A 307 1.11 0.15 -7.23
N GLU A 308 1.74 0.54 -8.35
CA GLU A 308 2.50 -0.35 -9.23
C GLU A 308 3.62 -1.06 -8.46
N THR A 309 4.38 -0.32 -7.66
CA THR A 309 5.44 -0.88 -6.84
C THR A 309 4.90 -1.90 -5.83
N CYS A 310 3.78 -1.62 -5.18
CA CYS A 310 3.12 -2.57 -4.26
C CYS A 310 2.70 -3.86 -4.97
N LEU A 311 2.07 -3.76 -6.15
CA LEU A 311 1.70 -4.93 -6.96
C LEU A 311 2.93 -5.73 -7.41
N ARG A 312 3.99 -5.05 -7.86
CA ARG A 312 5.24 -5.68 -8.30
C ARG A 312 5.95 -6.41 -7.15
N ILE A 313 5.92 -5.88 -5.94
CA ILE A 313 6.46 -6.55 -4.76
C ILE A 313 5.68 -7.84 -4.49
N CYS A 314 4.35 -7.80 -4.58
CA CYS A 314 3.47 -8.95 -4.35
C CYS A 314 3.56 -10.01 -5.47
N ALA A 315 3.90 -9.63 -6.69
CA ALA A 315 3.88 -10.51 -7.86
C ALA A 315 4.81 -11.74 -7.76
N LYS A 316 5.74 -11.76 -6.81
CA LYS A 316 6.65 -12.88 -6.56
C LYS A 316 5.98 -14.08 -5.89
N GLU A 317 4.83 -13.87 -5.24
CA GLU A 317 4.13 -14.89 -4.47
C GLU A 317 2.63 -14.95 -4.84
N PRO A 318 2.13 -16.08 -5.36
CA PRO A 318 0.71 -16.22 -5.69
C PRO A 318 -0.19 -15.96 -4.49
N GLY A 319 -1.20 -15.10 -4.66
CA GLY A 319 -2.15 -14.76 -3.60
C GLY A 319 -1.71 -13.63 -2.66
N LEU A 320 -0.45 -13.17 -2.74
CA LEU A 320 0.05 -12.13 -1.84
C LEU A 320 -0.60 -10.77 -2.12
N ALA A 321 -0.91 -10.46 -3.38
CA ALA A 321 -1.62 -9.24 -3.74
C ALA A 321 -3.03 -9.23 -3.11
N GLU A 322 -3.77 -10.34 -3.22
CA GLU A 322 -5.08 -10.48 -2.58
C GLU A 322 -5.00 -10.28 -1.06
N ARG A 323 -3.96 -10.80 -0.40
CA ARG A 323 -3.74 -10.58 1.03
C ARG A 323 -3.52 -9.11 1.37
N VAL A 324 -2.54 -8.48 0.72
CA VAL A 324 -2.14 -7.09 1.03
C VAL A 324 -3.24 -6.09 0.71
N PHE A 325 -3.95 -6.28 -0.41
CA PHE A 325 -4.96 -5.34 -0.88
C PHE A 325 -6.37 -5.64 -0.35
N ARG A 326 -6.67 -6.87 0.10
CA ARG A 326 -8.02 -7.26 0.54
C ARG A 326 -8.04 -8.04 1.85
N ASP A 327 -7.48 -9.25 1.87
CA ASP A 327 -7.81 -10.23 2.92
C ASP A 327 -7.33 -9.76 4.30
N ASN A 328 -6.14 -9.17 4.38
CA ASN A 328 -5.58 -8.66 5.64
C ASN A 328 -6.41 -7.49 6.19
N ALA A 329 -6.94 -6.63 5.32
CA ALA A 329 -7.83 -5.54 5.73
C ALA A 329 -9.18 -6.08 6.24
N GLU A 330 -9.74 -7.10 5.58
CA GLU A 330 -10.97 -7.76 6.02
C GLU A 330 -10.80 -8.50 7.36
N GLU A 331 -9.63 -9.09 7.62
CA GLU A 331 -9.30 -9.68 8.93
C GLU A 331 -9.11 -8.62 10.01
N MET A 332 -8.33 -7.57 9.74
CA MET A 332 -8.06 -6.50 10.70
C MET A 332 -9.37 -5.81 11.11
N LEU A 333 -10.21 -5.45 10.15
CA LEU A 333 -11.46 -4.70 10.35
C LEU A 333 -12.65 -5.60 10.74
N ARG A 334 -12.42 -6.90 10.94
CA ARG A 334 -13.45 -7.81 11.45
C ARG A 334 -13.79 -7.40 12.89
N GLY A 335 -15.04 -6.99 13.12
CA GLY A 335 -15.58 -6.82 14.46
C GLY A 335 -15.79 -8.16 15.16
N ILE A 336 -16.30 -8.13 16.40
CA ILE A 336 -16.75 -9.35 17.09
C ILE A 336 -17.95 -9.98 16.40
#